data_AF-A0A8T4DY98-F1
#
_entry.id   AF-A0A8T4DY98-F1
#
_cell.length_a   1.000
_cell.length_b   1.000
_cell.length_c   1.000
_cell.angle_alpha   90.00
_cell.angle_beta   90.00
_cell.angle_gamma   90.00
#
_symmetry.space_group_name_H-M   'P 1'
#
loop_
_entity.id
_entity.type
_entity.pdbx_description
1 polymer ?
#
loop_
_entity_poly.entity_id
_entity_poly.type
_entity_poly.pdbx_seq_one_letter_code
_entity_poly.pdbx_strand_id
1 'polypeptide(L)'
;MKIIIRSDVGLATPVTIDCEPTDAIGTLLNKACADQGITDSNGLCLSYKGRPLENNQRVKDVGIKDADTLEIVPSYRIVGAYPTSSFSFSFGKKNELPEHIKKRLAWEARIIRVRHLPLAMDLNDPLNWTAKVAGTGLWRGQSSTVEIKLSRKYPQKMPHIIWTTSLSPVHPNIFPDTTGWVCLSTLNDESWRPTRTLASIYDDLVYVMDHPHWHEWQQRPAMSRNFYKDDQGSGWMERVIRSLRRPVP
;
A
#
# COMPACT_ATOMS: atom_id res chain seq x y z
N MET A 1 -10.57 11.03 -30.88
CA MET A 1 -11.68 11.14 -29.89
C MET A 1 -11.09 11.24 -28.49
N LYS A 2 -11.84 11.81 -27.54
CA LYS A 2 -11.39 12.06 -26.15
C LYS A 2 -12.04 11.07 -25.21
N ILE A 3 -11.23 10.37 -24.42
CA ILE A 3 -11.71 9.46 -23.38
C ILE A 3 -11.23 9.95 -22.01
N ILE A 4 -12.00 9.65 -20.97
CA ILE A 4 -11.70 10.04 -19.59
C ILE A 4 -11.13 8.82 -18.88
N ILE A 5 -9.93 8.93 -18.32
CA ILE A 5 -9.33 7.87 -17.53
C ILE A 5 -9.41 8.22 -16.05
N ARG A 6 -10.03 7.34 -15.28
CA ARG A 6 -10.00 7.33 -13.82
C ARG A 6 -8.99 6.30 -13.35
N SER A 7 -8.31 6.59 -12.25
CA SER A 7 -7.38 5.65 -11.64
C SER A 7 -7.93 5.10 -10.35
N ASP A 8 -7.91 3.78 -10.19
CA ASP A 8 -8.04 3.13 -8.88
C ASP A 8 -6.69 2.98 -8.17
N VAL A 9 -5.57 3.28 -8.86
CA VAL A 9 -4.19 3.02 -8.42
C VAL A 9 -3.27 4.27 -8.45
N GLY A 10 -3.73 5.38 -9.01
CA GLY A 10 -2.99 6.65 -9.17
C GLY A 10 -3.72 7.86 -8.57
N LEU A 11 -3.33 9.08 -8.96
CA LEU A 11 -3.89 10.33 -8.43
C LEU A 11 -5.42 10.42 -8.65
N ALA A 12 -6.13 10.99 -7.67
CA ALA A 12 -7.59 11.03 -7.62
C ALA A 12 -8.27 11.84 -8.74
N THR A 13 -7.50 12.63 -9.49
CA THR A 13 -8.00 13.47 -10.59
C THR A 13 -8.07 12.68 -11.90
N PRO A 14 -9.25 12.56 -12.53
CA PRO A 14 -9.37 11.97 -13.86
C PRO A 14 -8.54 12.73 -14.90
N VAL A 15 -7.96 12.00 -15.84
CA VAL A 15 -7.18 12.56 -16.96
C VAL A 15 -7.96 12.37 -18.26
N THR A 16 -7.96 13.38 -19.13
CA THR A 16 -8.52 13.26 -20.48
C THR A 16 -7.42 12.92 -21.47
N ILE A 17 -7.62 11.86 -22.24
CA ILE A 17 -6.65 11.36 -23.22
C ILE A 17 -7.26 11.36 -24.61
N ASP A 18 -6.55 11.95 -25.56
CA ASP A 18 -6.84 11.79 -26.98
C ASP A 18 -6.42 10.39 -27.46
N CYS A 19 -7.32 9.71 -28.16
CA CYS A 19 -7.12 8.40 -28.77
C CYS A 19 -7.79 8.29 -30.15
N GLU A 20 -7.26 7.43 -31.00
CA GLU A 20 -7.84 7.05 -32.27
C GLU A 20 -8.62 5.72 -32.15
N PRO A 21 -9.69 5.50 -32.94
CA PRO A 21 -10.44 4.24 -32.92
C PRO A 21 -9.59 3.00 -33.24
N THR A 22 -8.47 3.20 -33.92
CA THR A 22 -7.50 2.16 -34.28
C THR A 22 -6.46 1.89 -33.20
N ASP A 23 -6.34 2.74 -32.18
CA ASP A 23 -5.32 2.59 -31.14
C ASP A 23 -5.50 1.29 -30.36
N ALA A 24 -4.38 0.68 -30.00
CA ALA A 24 -4.39 -0.48 -29.11
C ALA A 24 -4.64 -0.03 -27.67
N ILE A 25 -5.42 -0.81 -26.92
CA ILE A 25 -5.69 -0.57 -25.50
C ILE A 25 -4.39 -0.49 -24.68
N GLY A 26 -3.38 -1.30 -25.01
CA GLY A 26 -2.08 -1.26 -24.33
C GLY A 26 -1.35 0.08 -24.48
N THR A 27 -1.47 0.72 -25.65
CA THR A 27 -0.89 2.06 -25.89
C THR A 27 -1.61 3.11 -25.05
N LEU A 28 -2.94 3.01 -24.94
CA LEU A 28 -3.74 3.90 -24.10
C LEU A 28 -3.44 3.73 -22.62
N LEU A 29 -3.25 2.49 -22.16
CA LEU A 29 -2.85 2.20 -20.80
C LEU A 29 -1.51 2.87 -20.48
N ASN A 30 -0.50 2.72 -21.34
CA ASN A 30 0.81 3.32 -21.12
C ASN A 30 0.74 4.86 -21.08
N LYS A 31 -0.01 5.47 -22.00
CA LYS A 31 -0.24 6.92 -22.02
C LYS A 31 -0.95 7.39 -20.74
N ALA A 32 -1.97 6.66 -20.31
CA ALA A 32 -2.69 6.97 -19.08
C ALA A 32 -1.84 6.82 -17.82
N CYS A 33 -1.00 5.79 -17.75
CA CYS A 33 -0.06 5.60 -16.66
C CYS A 33 0.96 6.75 -16.61
N ALA A 34 1.54 7.13 -17.75
CA ALA A 34 2.49 8.23 -17.85
C ALA A 34 1.89 9.56 -17.36
N ASP A 35 0.68 9.91 -17.83
CA ASP A 35 -0.01 11.15 -17.42
C ASP A 35 -0.42 11.14 -15.94
N GLN A 36 -0.54 9.97 -15.33
CA GLN A 36 -0.84 9.80 -13.90
C GLN A 36 0.41 9.62 -13.02
N GLY A 37 1.62 9.73 -13.59
CA GLY A 37 2.88 9.55 -12.86
C GLY A 37 3.17 8.10 -12.46
N ILE A 38 2.53 7.13 -13.09
CA ILE A 38 2.75 5.69 -12.89
C ILE A 38 3.86 5.24 -13.84
N THR A 39 5.01 4.86 -13.28
CA THR A 39 6.23 4.52 -14.05
C THR A 39 6.28 3.09 -14.58
N ASP A 40 5.44 2.18 -14.07
CA ASP A 40 5.34 0.80 -14.54
C ASP A 40 3.87 0.42 -14.75
N SER A 41 3.50 0.08 -15.99
CA SER A 41 2.15 -0.39 -16.35
C SER A 41 1.99 -1.91 -16.22
N ASN A 42 3.06 -2.64 -15.87
CA ASN A 42 2.98 -4.07 -15.62
C ASN A 42 2.03 -4.36 -14.45
N GLY A 43 1.11 -5.31 -14.66
CA GLY A 43 0.10 -5.66 -13.66
C GLY A 43 -1.12 -4.74 -13.63
N LEU A 44 -1.24 -3.78 -14.56
CA LEU A 44 -2.44 -2.95 -14.74
C LEU A 44 -3.18 -3.31 -16.03
N CYS A 45 -4.47 -3.03 -16.07
CA CYS A 45 -5.26 -3.02 -17.31
C CYS A 45 -6.30 -1.90 -17.27
N LEU A 46 -6.79 -1.53 -18.45
CA LEU A 46 -7.95 -0.65 -18.56
C LEU A 46 -9.23 -1.45 -18.39
N SER A 47 -10.19 -0.92 -17.64
CA SER A 47 -11.53 -1.45 -17.46
C SER A 47 -12.53 -0.49 -18.08
N TYR A 48 -13.48 -1.03 -18.85
CA TYR A 48 -14.56 -0.28 -19.46
C TYR A 48 -15.90 -0.94 -19.13
N LYS A 49 -16.82 -0.19 -18.51
CA LYS A 49 -18.12 -0.71 -18.03
C LYS A 49 -17.97 -1.94 -17.13
N GLY A 50 -16.94 -1.94 -16.28
CA GLY A 50 -16.62 -3.04 -15.38
C GLY A 50 -15.99 -4.27 -16.05
N ARG A 51 -15.66 -4.20 -17.34
CA ARG A 51 -14.97 -5.27 -18.07
C ARG A 51 -13.51 -4.90 -18.30
N PRO A 52 -12.56 -5.73 -17.85
CA PRO A 52 -11.16 -5.52 -18.17
C PRO A 52 -10.91 -5.72 -19.66
N LEU A 53 -10.05 -4.89 -20.22
CA LEU A 53 -9.70 -4.86 -21.63
C LEU A 53 -8.32 -5.48 -21.83
N GLU A 54 -8.16 -6.19 -22.94
CA GLU A 54 -6.88 -6.80 -23.31
C GLU A 54 -6.03 -5.80 -24.10
N ASN A 55 -4.71 -5.82 -23.88
CA ASN A 55 -3.79 -4.85 -24.48
C ASN A 55 -3.77 -4.88 -26.02
N ASN A 56 -4.12 -6.01 -26.63
CA ASN A 56 -4.18 -6.22 -28.08
C ASN A 56 -5.49 -5.75 -28.73
N GLN A 57 -6.55 -5.47 -27.95
CA GLN A 57 -7.81 -4.97 -28.48
C GLN A 57 -7.65 -3.54 -29.00
N ARG A 58 -8.48 -3.16 -29.98
CA ARG A 58 -8.55 -1.77 -30.45
C ARG A 58 -9.75 -1.05 -29.87
N VAL A 59 -9.64 0.26 -29.73
CA VAL A 59 -10.70 1.09 -29.12
C VAL A 59 -12.06 0.89 -29.80
N LYS A 60 -12.09 0.83 -31.13
CA LYS A 60 -13.31 0.59 -31.92
C LYS A 60 -13.93 -0.79 -31.69
N ASP A 61 -13.10 -1.82 -31.47
CA ASP A 61 -13.54 -3.22 -31.35
C ASP A 61 -14.23 -3.47 -29.99
N VAL A 62 -13.91 -2.63 -29.01
CA VAL A 62 -14.48 -2.66 -27.65
C VAL A 62 -15.74 -1.78 -27.53
N GLY A 63 -16.03 -0.97 -28.55
CA GLY A 63 -17.21 -0.10 -28.57
C GLY A 63 -17.10 1.14 -27.66
N ILE A 64 -15.87 1.58 -27.37
CA ILE A 64 -15.59 2.82 -26.65
C ILE A 64 -15.89 4.01 -27.57
N LYS A 65 -16.59 5.02 -27.04
CA LYS A 65 -17.00 6.23 -27.76
C LYS A 65 -16.32 7.48 -27.18
N ASP A 66 -16.51 8.60 -27.86
CA ASP A 66 -16.09 9.90 -27.36
C ASP A 66 -16.75 10.20 -25.99
N ALA A 67 -15.98 10.81 -25.09
CA ALA A 67 -16.31 11.12 -23.70
C ALA A 67 -16.56 9.91 -22.76
N ASP A 68 -16.33 8.68 -23.23
CA ASP A 68 -16.44 7.51 -22.35
C ASP A 68 -15.37 7.49 -21.26
N THR A 69 -15.74 6.89 -20.13
CA THR A 69 -14.85 6.76 -18.97
C THR A 69 -14.30 5.34 -18.84
N LEU A 70 -12.98 5.22 -18.73
CA LEU A 70 -12.27 3.98 -18.44
C LEU A 70 -11.58 4.09 -17.08
N GLU A 71 -11.34 2.94 -16.46
CA GLU A 71 -10.68 2.84 -15.16
C GLU A 71 -9.37 2.06 -15.28
N ILE A 72 -8.28 2.60 -14.74
CA ILE A 72 -7.06 1.82 -14.54
C ILE A 72 -7.27 0.94 -13.32
N VAL A 73 -7.24 -0.38 -13.53
CA VAL A 73 -7.43 -1.37 -12.47
C VAL A 73 -6.26 -2.35 -12.46
N PRO A 74 -5.96 -2.97 -11.30
CA PRO A 74 -4.99 -4.05 -11.27
C PRO A 74 -5.49 -5.31 -11.99
N SER A 75 -4.61 -5.97 -12.75
CA SER A 75 -4.93 -7.12 -13.61
C SER A 75 -5.38 -8.37 -12.84
N TYR A 76 -5.12 -8.48 -11.53
CA TYR A 76 -5.65 -9.58 -10.72
C TYR A 76 -7.13 -9.41 -10.35
N ARG A 77 -7.75 -8.23 -10.55
CA ARG A 77 -9.20 -8.03 -10.39
C ARG A 77 -10.02 -8.70 -11.50
N ILE A 78 -9.38 -9.30 -12.51
CA ILE A 78 -10.00 -9.92 -13.69
C ILE A 78 -10.67 -11.27 -13.39
N VAL A 79 -10.48 -11.85 -12.20
CA VAL A 79 -11.13 -13.12 -11.83
C VAL A 79 -12.59 -12.86 -11.39
N GLY A 80 -13.53 -12.85 -12.34
CA GLY A 80 -14.94 -12.74 -11.97
C GLY A 80 -16.01 -12.58 -13.06
N ALA A 81 -15.68 -12.40 -14.33
CA ALA A 81 -16.68 -12.40 -15.41
C ALA A 81 -16.34 -13.51 -16.42
N TYR A 82 -17.07 -14.63 -16.38
CA TYR A 82 -16.95 -15.70 -17.36
C TYR A 82 -17.14 -15.17 -18.80
N PRO A 83 -16.26 -15.54 -19.74
CA PRO A 83 -16.66 -15.85 -21.10
C PRO A 83 -16.70 -17.37 -21.23
N THR A 84 -17.89 -17.91 -21.49
CA THR A 84 -18.06 -19.22 -22.09
C THR A 84 -17.45 -19.22 -23.49
N SER A 85 -16.16 -19.54 -23.62
CA SER A 85 -15.59 -20.20 -24.80
C SER A 85 -14.11 -20.52 -24.56
N SER A 86 -13.87 -21.80 -24.26
CA SER A 86 -12.66 -22.59 -24.49
C SER A 86 -11.44 -21.87 -25.10
N PHE A 87 -10.52 -21.43 -24.25
CA PHE A 87 -9.09 -21.44 -24.56
C PHE A 87 -8.33 -21.97 -23.34
N SER A 88 -7.88 -23.22 -23.44
CA SER A 88 -7.02 -23.85 -22.45
C SER A 88 -5.58 -23.39 -22.66
N PHE A 89 -5.11 -22.46 -21.81
CA PHE A 89 -3.67 -22.26 -21.63
C PHE A 89 -3.24 -22.92 -20.33
N SER A 90 -2.55 -24.04 -20.48
CA SER A 90 -1.81 -24.69 -19.41
C SER A 90 -0.54 -23.88 -19.11
N PHE A 91 -0.60 -22.95 -18.17
CA PHE A 91 0.58 -22.46 -17.46
C PHE A 91 0.60 -23.06 -16.05
N GLY A 92 1.77 -23.54 -15.64
CA GLY A 92 1.97 -24.29 -14.39
C GLY A 92 1.44 -23.56 -13.15
N LYS A 93 0.47 -24.19 -12.49
CA LYS A 93 -0.26 -23.73 -11.29
C LYS A 93 0.56 -23.70 -9.99
N LYS A 94 1.80 -23.15 -9.98
CA LYS A 94 2.61 -23.08 -8.75
C LYS A 94 2.71 -21.69 -8.11
N ASN A 95 2.51 -20.60 -8.85
CA ASN A 95 2.68 -19.24 -8.31
C ASN A 95 1.40 -18.43 -8.12
N GLU A 96 0.26 -18.90 -8.62
CA GLU A 96 -1.00 -18.18 -8.50
C GLU A 96 -1.44 -18.06 -7.02
N LEU A 97 -1.98 -16.90 -6.64
CA LEU A 97 -2.53 -16.72 -5.30
C LEU A 97 -3.80 -17.56 -5.11
N PRO A 98 -4.03 -18.14 -3.92
CA PRO A 98 -5.29 -18.81 -3.62
C PRO A 98 -6.48 -17.86 -3.76
N GLU A 99 -7.62 -18.36 -4.21
CA GLU A 99 -8.82 -17.56 -4.49
C GLU A 99 -9.33 -16.79 -3.27
N HIS A 100 -9.29 -17.40 -2.08
CA HIS A 100 -9.67 -16.73 -0.85
C HIS A 100 -8.77 -15.53 -0.52
N ILE A 101 -7.47 -15.61 -0.85
CA ILE A 101 -6.53 -14.50 -0.69
C ILE A 101 -6.89 -13.37 -1.65
N LYS A 102 -7.12 -13.69 -2.94
CA LYS A 102 -7.50 -12.67 -3.93
C LYS A 102 -8.74 -11.89 -3.49
N LYS A 103 -9.78 -12.59 -3.04
CA LYS A 103 -11.01 -11.97 -2.50
C LYS A 103 -10.73 -11.09 -1.29
N ARG A 104 -9.86 -11.55 -0.37
CA ARG A 104 -9.46 -10.77 0.79
C ARG A 104 -8.71 -9.49 0.38
N LEU A 105 -7.71 -9.58 -0.49
CA LEU A 105 -6.94 -8.42 -0.96
C LEU A 105 -7.80 -7.42 -1.72
N ALA A 106 -8.75 -7.88 -2.53
CA ALA A 106 -9.71 -7.01 -3.20
C ALA A 106 -10.58 -6.23 -2.20
N TRP A 107 -10.98 -6.87 -1.10
CA TRP A 107 -11.73 -6.21 -0.02
C TRP A 107 -10.87 -5.20 0.75
N GLU A 108 -9.61 -5.52 1.06
CA GLU A 108 -8.66 -4.57 1.66
C GLU A 108 -8.47 -3.32 0.79
N ALA A 109 -8.18 -3.53 -0.50
CA ALA A 109 -8.01 -2.44 -1.46
C ALA A 109 -9.25 -1.53 -1.54
N ARG A 110 -10.46 -2.12 -1.47
CA ARG A 110 -11.71 -1.35 -1.44
C ARG A 110 -11.81 -0.47 -0.21
N ILE A 111 -11.49 -0.99 0.99
CA ILE A 111 -11.54 -0.21 2.24
C ILE A 111 -10.53 0.93 2.20
N ILE A 112 -9.29 0.63 1.80
CA ILE A 112 -8.20 1.60 1.68
C ILE A 112 -8.59 2.75 0.75
N ARG A 113 -9.16 2.41 -0.42
CA ARG A 113 -9.64 3.40 -1.39
C ARG A 113 -10.74 4.28 -0.82
N VAL A 114 -11.77 3.70 -0.22
CA VAL A 114 -12.91 4.46 0.35
C VAL A 114 -12.45 5.36 1.49
N ARG A 115 -11.46 4.92 2.27
CA ARG A 115 -10.88 5.71 3.38
C ARG A 115 -9.78 6.66 2.93
N HIS A 116 -9.40 6.67 1.65
CA HIS A 116 -8.28 7.44 1.11
C HIS A 116 -6.97 7.26 1.91
N LEU A 117 -6.70 6.03 2.37
CA LEU A 117 -5.50 5.77 3.16
C LEU A 117 -4.28 5.73 2.25
N PRO A 118 -3.12 6.24 2.72
CA PRO A 118 -1.87 6.24 1.96
C PRO A 118 -1.18 4.85 2.04
N LEU A 119 -1.92 3.83 1.64
CA LEU A 119 -1.48 2.44 1.50
C LEU A 119 -1.51 2.08 0.02
N ALA A 120 -0.36 1.63 -0.49
CA ALA A 120 -0.22 1.16 -1.86
C ALA A 120 0.17 -0.31 -1.85
N MET A 121 -0.44 -1.09 -2.72
CA MET A 121 -0.06 -2.47 -2.96
C MET A 121 1.04 -2.50 -4.05
N ASP A 122 2.02 -3.38 -3.90
CA ASP A 122 2.97 -3.67 -4.97
C ASP A 122 2.24 -4.43 -6.09
N LEU A 123 2.32 -3.89 -7.32
CA LEU A 123 1.65 -4.43 -8.50
C LEU A 123 2.28 -5.74 -8.97
N ASN A 124 3.57 -5.94 -8.67
CA ASN A 124 4.32 -7.15 -9.02
C ASN A 124 4.21 -8.23 -7.94
N ASP A 125 4.01 -7.83 -6.69
CA ASP A 125 3.74 -8.73 -5.57
C ASP A 125 2.58 -8.22 -4.69
N PRO A 126 1.33 -8.65 -4.94
CA PRO A 126 0.16 -8.19 -4.19
C PRO A 126 0.15 -8.60 -2.71
N LEU A 127 1.12 -9.42 -2.26
CA LEU A 127 1.34 -9.69 -0.85
C LEU A 127 2.23 -8.63 -0.18
N ASN A 128 2.88 -7.74 -0.93
CA ASN A 128 3.66 -6.64 -0.40
C ASN A 128 2.88 -5.33 -0.55
N TRP A 129 2.87 -4.55 0.53
CA TRP A 129 2.20 -3.27 0.60
C TRP A 129 3.12 -2.25 1.25
N THR A 130 2.91 -0.97 0.93
CA THR A 130 3.65 0.15 1.50
C THR A 130 2.67 1.15 2.08
N ALA A 131 2.90 1.58 3.31
CA ALA A 131 2.18 2.67 3.96
C ALA A 131 3.05 3.92 4.05
N LYS A 132 2.45 5.11 3.87
CA LYS A 132 3.05 6.38 4.27
C LYS A 132 2.40 6.86 5.57
N VAL A 133 3.20 6.92 6.63
CA VAL A 133 2.76 7.35 7.95
C VAL A 133 3.37 8.71 8.22
N ALA A 134 2.52 9.72 8.44
CA ALA A 134 2.95 11.05 8.82
C ALA A 134 2.64 11.26 10.31
N GLY A 135 3.64 11.70 11.07
CA GLY A 135 3.45 12.04 12.47
C GLY A 135 2.66 13.33 12.61
N THR A 136 1.90 13.41 13.70
CA THR A 136 1.21 14.60 14.17
C THR A 136 1.73 15.00 15.56
N GLY A 137 1.18 16.06 16.14
CA GLY A 137 1.58 16.53 17.48
C GLY A 137 3.09 16.76 17.60
N LEU A 138 3.74 16.00 18.49
CA LEU A 138 5.19 16.06 18.70
C LEU A 138 5.99 15.59 17.47
N TRP A 139 5.45 14.68 16.68
CA TRP A 139 6.10 14.11 15.50
C TRP A 139 5.70 14.80 14.21
N ARG A 140 5.06 15.98 14.29
CA ARG A 140 4.65 16.77 13.13
C ARG A 140 5.82 17.02 12.18
N GLY A 141 5.57 16.79 10.90
CA GLY A 141 6.56 17.00 9.83
C GLY A 141 7.46 15.78 9.58
N GLN A 142 7.43 14.78 10.46
CA GLN A 142 8.06 13.49 10.19
C GLN A 142 7.15 12.66 9.29
N SER A 143 7.70 12.14 8.20
CA SER A 143 7.02 11.23 7.29
C SER A 143 7.85 9.98 7.13
N SER A 144 7.19 8.84 7.14
CA SER A 144 7.84 7.53 7.14
C SER A 144 7.16 6.56 6.21
N THR A 145 7.97 5.65 5.70
CA THR A 145 7.55 4.53 4.87
C THR A 145 7.57 3.25 5.70
N VAL A 146 6.51 2.47 5.60
CA VAL A 146 6.36 1.19 6.29
C VAL A 146 6.01 0.12 5.26
N GLU A 147 6.81 -0.94 5.19
CA GLU A 147 6.48 -2.13 4.41
C GLU A 147 5.58 -3.05 5.23
N ILE A 148 4.59 -3.63 4.55
CA ILE A 148 3.63 -4.58 5.10
C ILE A 148 3.66 -5.83 4.22
N LYS A 149 4.16 -6.94 4.77
CA LYS A 149 4.34 -8.21 4.05
C LYS A 149 3.30 -9.22 4.52
N LEU A 150 2.39 -9.57 3.63
CA LEU A 150 1.35 -10.56 3.84
C LEU A 150 1.89 -11.96 3.56
N SER A 151 1.39 -12.95 4.29
CA SER A 151 1.63 -14.35 3.94
C SER A 151 0.47 -14.90 3.09
N ARG A 152 0.70 -16.02 2.40
CA ARG A 152 -0.37 -16.78 1.73
C ARG A 152 -1.42 -17.35 2.69
N LYS A 153 -1.23 -17.20 4.01
CA LYS A 153 -2.19 -17.57 5.07
C LYS A 153 -2.90 -16.34 5.64
N TYR A 154 -2.75 -15.16 5.06
CA TYR A 154 -3.50 -13.97 5.49
C TYR A 154 -4.99 -14.16 5.16
N PRO A 155 -5.95 -13.86 6.06
CA PRO A 155 -5.80 -13.14 7.32
C PRO A 155 -5.62 -14.04 8.55
N GLN A 156 -5.50 -15.35 8.41
CA GLN A 156 -5.29 -16.26 9.55
C GLN A 156 -3.94 -16.02 10.22
N LYS A 157 -2.91 -15.69 9.43
CA LYS A 157 -1.61 -15.24 9.94
C LYS A 157 -1.48 -13.72 9.77
N MET A 158 -0.97 -13.07 10.82
CA MET A 158 -0.70 -11.63 10.79
C MET A 158 0.33 -11.25 9.73
N PRO A 159 0.29 -10.01 9.24
CA PRO A 159 1.35 -9.47 8.39
C PRO A 159 2.64 -9.21 9.17
N HIS A 160 3.75 -9.19 8.44
CA HIS A 160 5.03 -8.71 8.96
C HIS A 160 5.21 -7.23 8.61
N ILE A 161 5.46 -6.40 9.61
CA ILE A 161 5.55 -4.95 9.47
C ILE A 161 7.00 -4.52 9.63
N ILE A 162 7.48 -3.68 8.71
CA ILE A 162 8.86 -3.21 8.69
C ILE A 162 8.87 -1.70 8.44
N TRP A 163 9.25 -0.92 9.45
CA TRP A 163 9.48 0.51 9.31
C TRP A 163 10.83 0.77 8.64
N THR A 164 10.84 1.40 7.47
CA THR A 164 12.06 1.54 6.66
C THR A 164 12.72 2.91 6.75
N THR A 165 11.99 3.92 7.23
CA THR A 165 12.50 5.29 7.32
C THR A 165 13.11 5.56 8.70
N SER A 166 14.39 5.91 8.74
CA SER A 166 15.04 6.36 9.98
C SER A 166 14.39 7.62 10.52
N LEU A 167 14.20 7.68 11.84
CA LEU A 167 13.58 8.81 12.53
C LEU A 167 14.65 9.59 13.31
N SER A 168 14.64 10.92 13.15
CA SER A 168 15.48 11.83 13.93
C SER A 168 14.61 12.91 14.56
N PRO A 169 14.47 12.94 15.89
CA PRO A 169 15.05 12.02 16.86
C PRO A 169 14.47 10.59 16.81
N VAL A 170 15.16 9.63 17.45
CA VAL A 170 14.76 8.22 17.49
C VAL A 170 13.43 8.05 18.23
N HIS A 171 12.54 7.22 17.69
CA HIS A 171 11.22 6.94 18.26
C HIS A 171 11.23 5.79 19.28
N PRO A 172 10.44 5.87 20.37
CA PRO A 172 10.38 4.87 21.44
C PRO A 172 9.96 3.46 21.06
N ASN A 173 9.03 3.37 20.12
CA ASN A 173 8.37 2.12 19.76
C ASN A 173 8.59 1.75 18.29
N ILE A 174 9.50 2.44 17.58
CA ILE A 174 9.76 2.24 16.16
C ILE A 174 11.28 2.16 15.96
N PHE A 175 11.75 1.07 15.35
CA PHE A 175 13.17 0.71 15.29
C PHE A 175 13.63 0.45 13.85
N PRO A 176 13.73 1.51 13.02
CA PRO A 176 14.09 1.39 11.61
C PRO A 176 15.53 0.90 11.42
N ASP A 177 16.46 1.36 12.26
CA ASP A 177 17.90 1.20 12.05
C ASP A 177 18.45 -0.20 12.37
N THR A 178 17.60 -1.14 12.82
CA THR A 178 18.00 -2.54 13.09
C THR A 178 17.19 -3.53 12.30
N THR A 179 15.91 -3.63 12.63
CA THR A 179 15.01 -4.71 12.19
C THR A 179 13.81 -4.15 11.44
N GLY A 180 13.59 -2.83 11.49
CA GLY A 180 12.34 -2.19 11.12
C GLY A 180 11.20 -2.49 12.08
N TRP A 181 11.47 -3.08 13.25
CA TRP A 181 10.43 -3.52 14.17
C TRP A 181 9.63 -2.33 14.73
N VAL A 182 8.34 -2.58 14.98
CA VAL A 182 7.40 -1.63 15.59
C VAL A 182 6.71 -2.34 16.75
N CYS A 183 6.71 -1.73 17.94
CA CYS A 183 5.94 -2.27 19.07
C CYS A 183 4.45 -2.06 18.82
N LEU A 184 3.76 -3.09 18.34
CA LEU A 184 2.30 -3.10 18.24
C LEU A 184 1.75 -4.29 19.01
N SER A 185 1.10 -4.02 20.14
CA SER A 185 0.42 -5.05 20.95
C SER A 185 -0.73 -5.74 20.19
N THR A 186 -1.22 -5.13 19.11
CA THR A 186 -2.25 -5.68 18.22
C THR A 186 -1.69 -6.67 17.19
N LEU A 187 -0.36 -6.73 17.00
CA LEU A 187 0.32 -7.55 16.01
C LEU A 187 1.26 -8.57 16.67
N ASN A 188 0.67 -9.46 17.44
CA ASN A 188 1.31 -10.68 17.93
C ASN A 188 0.36 -11.88 17.75
N ASP A 189 0.89 -13.09 17.88
CA ASP A 189 0.13 -14.33 17.65
C ASP A 189 -1.07 -14.49 18.59
N GLU A 190 -1.03 -13.91 19.80
CA GLU A 190 -2.11 -14.01 20.79
C GLU A 190 -3.27 -13.04 20.51
N SER A 191 -2.93 -11.83 20.07
CA SER A 191 -3.85 -10.69 19.90
C SER A 191 -4.36 -10.54 18.47
N TRP A 192 -3.68 -11.16 17.49
CA TRP A 192 -4.09 -11.11 16.10
C TRP A 192 -5.49 -11.72 15.92
N ARG A 193 -6.31 -11.05 15.11
CA ARG A 193 -7.65 -11.52 14.74
C ARG A 193 -7.80 -11.41 13.22
N PRO A 194 -8.29 -12.47 12.53
CA PRO A 194 -8.50 -12.43 11.08
C PRO A 194 -9.49 -11.36 10.59
N THR A 195 -10.27 -10.77 11.50
CA THR A 195 -11.17 -9.64 11.24
C THR A 195 -10.46 -8.30 11.12
N ARG A 196 -9.22 -8.17 11.61
CA ARG A 196 -8.39 -6.96 11.43
C ARG A 196 -8.07 -6.77 9.95
N THR A 197 -7.94 -5.52 9.53
CA THR A 197 -7.70 -5.09 8.14
C THR A 197 -6.37 -4.35 8.02
N LEU A 198 -5.85 -4.19 6.79
CA LEU A 198 -4.72 -3.30 6.52
C LEU A 198 -5.02 -1.86 6.94
N ALA A 199 -6.28 -1.44 6.79
CA ALA A 199 -6.74 -0.14 7.23
C ALA A 199 -6.67 0.04 8.76
N SER A 200 -7.05 -0.98 9.54
CA SER A 200 -6.90 -0.92 11.00
C SER A 200 -5.45 -1.03 11.45
N ILE A 201 -4.59 -1.72 10.68
CA ILE A 201 -3.15 -1.74 10.94
C ILE A 201 -2.56 -0.34 10.70
N TYR A 202 -3.00 0.34 9.65
CA TYR A 202 -2.61 1.73 9.41
C TYR A 202 -3.00 2.65 10.57
N ASP A 203 -4.21 2.48 11.10
CA ASP A 203 -4.65 3.22 12.29
C ASP A 203 -3.72 2.97 13.49
N ASP A 204 -3.33 1.70 13.73
CA ASP A 204 -2.36 1.37 14.78
C ASP A 204 -0.98 2.01 14.53
N LEU A 205 -0.52 2.07 13.28
CA LEU A 205 0.76 2.67 12.89
C LEU A 205 0.79 4.19 13.12
N VAL A 206 -0.30 4.88 12.77
CA VAL A 206 -0.45 6.31 13.07
C VAL A 206 -0.53 6.50 14.58
N TYR A 207 -1.29 5.64 15.28
CA TYR A 207 -1.42 5.72 16.73
C TYR A 207 -0.08 5.59 17.45
N VAL A 208 0.73 4.57 17.11
CA VAL A 208 2.03 4.36 17.77
C VAL A 208 3.03 5.49 17.48
N MET A 209 2.99 6.09 16.29
CA MET A 209 3.80 7.25 15.93
C MET A 209 3.44 8.45 16.81
N ASP A 210 2.15 8.69 17.05
CA ASP A 210 1.68 9.89 17.75
C ASP A 210 1.56 9.71 19.27
N HIS A 211 1.41 8.46 19.74
CA HIS A 211 1.21 8.09 21.14
C HIS A 211 2.31 7.12 21.61
N PRO A 212 3.57 7.57 21.62
CA PRO A 212 4.69 6.76 22.07
C PRO A 212 4.50 6.23 23.51
N HIS A 213 4.73 4.93 23.69
CA HIS A 213 4.86 4.30 25.00
C HIS A 213 6.29 4.52 25.54
N TRP A 214 6.47 5.63 26.24
CA TRP A 214 7.77 6.08 26.77
C TRP A 214 8.45 5.11 27.74
N HIS A 215 7.70 4.23 28.40
CA HIS A 215 8.23 3.31 29.41
C HIS A 215 8.76 1.98 28.84
N GLU A 216 8.46 1.64 27.57
CA GLU A 216 8.78 0.33 26.99
C GLU A 216 10.23 0.19 26.48
N TRP A 217 11.05 1.24 26.57
CA TRP A 217 12.47 1.21 26.20
C TRP A 217 13.35 0.23 26.98
N GLN A 218 12.85 -0.27 28.12
CA GLN A 218 13.66 -1.09 29.03
C GLN A 218 14.02 -2.48 28.46
N GLN A 219 13.40 -2.91 27.36
CA GLN A 219 13.56 -4.29 26.84
C GLN A 219 14.34 -4.41 25.51
N ARG A 220 15.31 -3.53 25.23
CA ARG A 220 16.21 -3.72 24.07
C ARG A 220 17.17 -4.90 24.32
N PRO A 221 17.25 -5.93 23.46
CA PRO A 221 18.24 -6.99 23.64
C PRO A 221 19.66 -6.65 23.13
N ALA A 222 19.83 -5.59 22.30
CA ALA A 222 21.13 -5.38 21.63
C ALA A 222 21.65 -3.93 21.56
N MET A 223 20.85 -2.91 21.87
CA MET A 223 21.26 -1.52 21.63
C MET A 223 21.17 -0.61 22.88
N SER A 224 21.00 -1.19 24.08
CA SER A 224 20.92 -0.47 25.36
C SER A 224 22.26 -0.36 26.11
N ARG A 225 23.31 -1.13 25.78
CA ARG A 225 24.55 -1.11 26.60
C ARG A 225 25.30 0.23 26.62
N ASN A 226 25.18 1.06 25.58
CA ASN A 226 25.85 2.35 25.50
C ASN A 226 24.95 3.56 25.79
N PHE A 227 23.62 3.42 25.77
CA PHE A 227 22.69 4.52 26.06
C PHE A 227 22.20 4.54 27.51
N TYR A 228 22.18 3.38 28.19
CA TYR A 228 21.67 3.24 29.56
C TYR A 228 22.69 3.62 30.63
N LYS A 229 23.97 3.78 30.27
CA LYS A 229 25.02 4.07 31.27
C LYS A 229 24.95 5.49 31.82
N ASP A 230 24.32 6.42 31.12
CA ASP A 230 24.42 7.85 31.46
C ASP A 230 23.09 8.52 31.82
N ASP A 231 21.93 7.85 31.72
CA ASP A 231 20.66 8.55 31.91
C ASP A 231 19.52 7.67 32.42
N GLN A 232 18.97 8.03 33.58
CA GLN A 232 17.83 7.42 34.25
C GLN A 232 16.51 7.74 33.51
N GLY A 233 16.36 7.36 32.24
CA GLY A 233 15.09 7.37 31.47
C GLY A 233 14.42 8.72 31.17
N SER A 234 14.43 9.69 32.10
CA SER A 234 13.78 11.00 31.99
C SER A 234 14.53 11.95 31.06
N GLY A 235 15.87 11.97 31.12
CA GLY A 235 16.67 12.89 30.32
C GLY A 235 16.62 12.60 28.81
N TRP A 236 16.51 11.33 28.40
CA TRP A 236 16.36 10.96 26.98
C TRP A 236 15.02 11.45 26.42
N MET A 237 13.93 11.19 27.14
CA MET A 237 12.58 11.64 26.74
C MET A 237 12.56 13.17 26.60
N GLU A 238 13.13 13.88 27.56
CA GLU A 238 13.19 15.35 27.55
C GLU A 238 14.05 15.87 26.38
N ARG A 239 15.17 15.20 26.04
CA ARG A 239 15.97 15.54 24.86
C ARG A 239 15.21 15.33 23.56
N VAL A 240 14.48 14.22 23.42
CA VAL A 240 13.65 13.93 22.23
C VAL A 240 12.56 14.97 22.07
N ILE A 241 11.78 15.22 23.13
CA ILE A 241 10.73 16.25 23.13
C ILE A 241 11.31 17.63 22.79
N ARG A 242 12.46 17.99 23.37
CA ARG A 242 13.14 19.25 23.07
C ARG A 242 13.59 19.34 21.62
N SER A 243 14.12 18.27 21.02
CA SER A 243 14.50 18.27 19.61
C SER A 243 13.30 18.40 18.68
N LEU A 244 12.18 17.75 18.99
CA LEU A 244 10.95 17.81 18.20
C LEU A 244 10.26 19.18 18.27
N ARG A 245 10.43 19.92 19.38
CA ARG A 245 9.90 21.28 19.55
C ARG A 245 10.73 22.37 18.88
N ARG A 246 11.94 22.06 18.39
CA ARG A 246 12.74 23.05 17.68
C ARG A 246 12.11 23.32 16.30
N PRO A 247 11.90 24.58 15.91
CA PRO A 247 11.48 24.88 14.55
C PRO A 247 12.53 24.34 13.58
N VAL A 248 12.07 23.62 12.56
CA VAL A 248 12.93 23.22 11.44
C VAL A 248 13.37 24.52 10.74
N PRO A 249 14.67 24.76 10.56
CA PRO A 249 15.18 25.97 9.91
C PRO A 249 14.69 26.10 8.47
#